data_AF-A0AA38WBE4-F1
#
_entry.id   AF-A0AA38WBE4-F1
#
_cell.length_a   1.000
_cell.length_b   1.000
_cell.length_c   1.000
_cell.angle_alpha   90.00
_cell.angle_beta   90.00
_cell.angle_gamma   90.00
#
_symmetry.space_group_name_H-M   'P 1'
#
loop_
_entity.id
_entity.type
_entity.pdbx_description
1 polymer ?
#
loop_
_entity_poly.entity_id
_entity_poly.type
_entity_poly.pdbx_seq_one_letter_code
_entity_poly.pdbx_strand_id
1 'polypeptide(L)'
;MFGFRRAATPAPEQPAHEEKKEAPARRTASEPSLPVPDSKKNNHFDDDDDDDDFFGKKTTLKKKSKADLDKMSNQELEDYAVDQAQETTKSVNNALKIAEDIRSDASKTLDTLHAQGEQIHRTHEKAAEMDKDLSRGEKILGNLGGIFSMTWKPKKGKEITGPEPLEHHDKHDKHHKEDREKLGLAPKGKKGAKGGPQPKDAMQKVELEKQKQDEALDDLSDVLGDLKGMASEMGSELDRQNKALDNLGEDVDELNSRVKGANARTRKLLDK
;
A
#
# COMPACT_ATOMS: atom_id res chain seq x y z
N MET A 1 -31.18 -29.32 76.29
CA MET A 1 -30.50 -28.02 76.53
C MET A 1 -30.40 -27.32 75.18
N PHE A 2 -31.00 -26.13 75.09
CA PHE A 2 -30.88 -25.05 74.10
C PHE A 2 -29.86 -25.24 72.95
N GLY A 3 -30.11 -24.94 71.68
CA GLY A 3 -31.20 -24.23 71.03
C GLY A 3 -30.75 -23.73 69.65
N PHE A 4 -31.56 -24.01 68.63
CA PHE A 4 -31.88 -23.23 67.43
C PHE A 4 -30.81 -22.58 66.51
N ARG A 5 -30.95 -22.92 65.23
CA ARG A 5 -30.44 -22.25 64.02
C ARG A 5 -30.80 -20.76 63.97
N ARG A 6 -29.90 -19.94 63.41
CA ARG A 6 -30.17 -18.59 62.83
C ARG A 6 -29.17 -18.38 61.68
N ALA A 7 -29.62 -18.42 60.43
CA ALA A 7 -30.14 -17.33 59.57
C ALA A 7 -29.05 -16.42 58.97
N ALA A 8 -29.05 -16.35 57.64
CA ALA A 8 -28.22 -15.48 56.81
C ALA A 8 -28.56 -14.00 57.01
N THR A 9 -27.56 -13.13 56.91
CA THR A 9 -27.65 -11.66 56.77
C THR A 9 -26.33 -11.14 56.18
N PRO A 10 -26.31 -9.94 55.58
CA PRO A 10 -25.98 -9.75 54.17
C PRO A 10 -24.59 -9.13 53.92
N ALA A 11 -24.21 -9.07 52.65
CA ALA A 11 -23.00 -8.45 52.15
C ALA A 11 -22.90 -6.95 52.53
N PRO A 12 -21.71 -6.45 52.91
CA PRO A 12 -21.47 -5.02 52.98
C PRO A 12 -21.08 -4.48 51.61
N GLU A 13 -21.78 -3.42 51.21
CA GLU A 13 -21.49 -2.54 50.07
C GLU A 13 -20.14 -1.81 50.21
N GLN A 14 -19.64 -1.40 49.05
CA GLN A 14 -18.31 -0.87 48.74
C GLN A 14 -17.99 0.48 49.42
N PRO A 15 -16.70 0.78 49.68
CA PRO A 15 -16.19 2.15 49.59
C PRO A 15 -15.58 2.40 48.20
N ALA A 16 -15.92 3.57 47.67
CA ALA A 16 -15.64 4.04 46.31
C ALA A 16 -14.15 4.01 45.89
N HIS A 17 -13.93 3.72 44.61
CA HIS A 17 -12.65 3.88 43.92
C HIS A 17 -12.28 5.37 43.81
N GLU A 18 -11.22 5.79 44.50
CA GLU A 18 -10.45 6.97 44.12
C GLU A 18 -9.50 6.59 42.97
N GLU A 19 -9.77 7.06 41.76
CA GLU A 19 -8.84 6.99 40.63
C GLU A 19 -7.58 7.81 40.93
N LYS A 20 -6.47 7.12 41.21
CA LYS A 20 -5.14 7.73 41.14
C LYS A 20 -4.72 7.85 39.68
N LYS A 21 -4.62 9.08 39.18
CA LYS A 21 -3.99 9.39 37.88
C LYS A 21 -2.52 8.94 37.91
N GLU A 22 -2.20 7.88 37.15
CA GLU A 22 -0.81 7.52 36.84
C GLU A 22 -0.21 8.57 35.88
N ALA A 23 0.96 9.09 36.23
CA ALA A 23 1.76 9.94 35.37
C ALA A 23 2.44 9.11 34.27
N PRO A 24 2.58 9.60 33.02
CA PRO A 24 3.19 8.82 31.95
C PRO A 24 4.69 8.57 32.19
N ALA A 25 5.10 7.33 31.96
CA ALA A 25 6.45 6.84 32.13
C ALA A 25 7.49 7.60 31.28
N ARG A 26 8.66 7.82 31.88
CA ARG A 26 9.83 8.52 31.34
C ARG A 26 10.46 7.71 30.21
N ARG A 27 10.45 8.23 28.97
CA ARG A 27 11.03 7.61 27.77
C ARG A 27 12.56 7.53 27.86
N THR A 28 13.13 6.36 27.58
CA THR A 28 14.58 6.14 27.44
C THR A 28 15.06 6.60 26.05
N ALA A 29 16.18 7.30 26.00
CA ALA A 29 16.74 7.89 24.79
C ALA A 29 17.44 6.85 23.91
N SER A 30 16.78 6.36 22.85
CA SER A 30 17.39 5.86 21.61
C SER A 30 16.36 5.24 20.64
N GLU A 31 15.35 6.00 20.20
CA GLU A 31 14.47 5.62 19.08
C GLU A 31 14.59 6.66 17.95
N PRO A 32 14.72 6.25 16.67
CA PRO A 32 14.71 7.18 15.55
C PRO A 32 13.30 7.72 15.36
N SER A 33 13.14 9.05 15.41
CA SER A 33 11.85 9.73 15.25
C SER A 33 11.37 9.66 13.80
N LEU A 34 10.30 8.92 13.55
CA LEU A 34 9.49 9.05 12.34
C LEU A 34 8.69 10.37 12.43
N PRO A 35 8.72 11.26 11.42
CA PRO A 35 7.89 12.45 11.43
C PRO A 35 6.43 12.05 11.17
N VAL A 36 5.63 12.03 12.22
CA VAL A 36 4.16 11.96 12.12
C VAL A 36 3.65 13.40 11.95
N PRO A 37 2.89 13.73 10.90
CA PRO A 37 2.30 15.06 10.78
C PRO A 37 1.25 15.27 11.89
N ASP A 38 1.35 16.41 12.58
CA ASP A 38 0.47 16.84 13.68
C ASP A 38 -1.01 16.86 13.27
N SER A 39 -1.76 15.84 13.68
CA SER A 39 -3.22 15.78 13.56
C SER A 39 -3.88 16.49 14.75
N LYS A 40 -3.73 17.81 14.84
CA LYS A 40 -4.52 18.67 15.72
C LYS A 40 -4.88 20.00 15.05
N LYS A 41 -5.84 19.94 14.13
CA LYS A 41 -6.88 20.96 13.92
C LYS A 41 -7.90 20.40 12.94
N ASN A 42 -9.17 20.71 13.19
CA ASN A 42 -10.37 20.37 12.41
C ASN A 42 -11.08 19.08 12.83
N ASN A 43 -11.59 19.06 14.07
CA ASN A 43 -12.91 18.46 14.27
C ASN A 43 -13.94 19.49 13.78
N HIS A 44 -14.45 19.28 12.57
CA HIS A 44 -15.69 19.89 12.09
C HIS A 44 -16.57 18.74 11.62
N PHE A 45 -17.15 18.04 12.59
CA PHE A 45 -18.23 17.09 12.39
C PHE A 45 -19.46 17.74 13.00
N ASP A 46 -20.05 18.65 12.25
CA ASP A 46 -21.40 19.18 12.49
C ASP A 46 -21.87 19.86 11.19
N ASP A 47 -22.97 19.34 10.66
CA ASP A 47 -23.87 19.92 9.63
C ASP A 47 -23.26 20.50 8.34
N ASP A 48 -23.27 19.72 7.28
CA ASP A 48 -24.30 19.76 6.22
C ASP A 48 -23.76 19.04 4.96
N ASP A 49 -24.66 18.43 4.19
CA ASP A 49 -24.40 17.75 2.91
C ASP A 49 -23.56 18.61 1.94
N ASP A 50 -22.24 18.44 1.94
CA ASP A 50 -21.35 18.91 0.88
C ASP A 50 -20.60 17.71 0.30
N ASP A 51 -20.99 17.33 -0.92
CA ASP A 51 -20.35 16.32 -1.74
C ASP A 51 -18.87 16.67 -1.96
N ASP A 52 -17.99 16.08 -1.16
CA ASP A 52 -16.54 16.19 -1.29
C ASP A 52 -16.03 15.39 -2.52
N ASP A 53 -16.20 15.97 -3.70
CA ASP A 53 -15.64 15.43 -4.94
C ASP A 53 -14.11 15.61 -4.98
N PHE A 54 -13.42 14.47 -5.01
CA PHE A 54 -11.96 14.23 -5.10
C PHE A 54 -11.17 15.07 -6.16
N PHE A 55 -11.83 15.83 -7.02
CA PHE A 55 -11.22 16.59 -8.12
C PHE A 55 -11.19 18.12 -7.94
N GLY A 56 -11.55 18.67 -6.77
CA GLY A 56 -11.09 19.99 -6.27
C GLY A 56 -11.34 21.23 -7.15
N LYS A 57 -12.07 21.11 -8.26
CA LYS A 57 -12.39 22.20 -9.16
C LYS A 57 -13.83 22.00 -9.59
N LYS A 58 -14.71 22.87 -9.06
CA LYS A 58 -16.06 23.05 -9.61
C LYS A 58 -15.90 23.13 -11.12
N THR A 59 -16.34 22.10 -11.84
CA THR A 59 -16.61 22.30 -13.24
C THR A 59 -17.70 23.37 -13.25
N THR A 60 -17.36 24.58 -13.68
CA THR A 60 -18.33 25.68 -13.82
C THR A 60 -19.25 25.44 -15.02
N LEU A 61 -19.65 24.18 -15.25
CA LEU A 61 -20.72 23.84 -16.15
C LEU A 61 -22.02 24.19 -15.44
N LYS A 62 -22.41 25.47 -15.51
CA LYS A 62 -23.83 25.80 -15.54
C LYS A 62 -24.38 25.21 -16.84
N LYS A 63 -24.72 23.93 -16.79
CA LYS A 63 -25.39 23.24 -17.88
C LYS A 63 -26.70 23.98 -18.10
N LYS A 64 -26.80 24.74 -19.19
CA LYS A 64 -27.99 25.53 -19.48
C LYS A 64 -29.17 24.57 -19.61
N SER A 65 -30.30 24.91 -18.99
CA SER A 65 -31.48 24.07 -19.09
C SER A 65 -32.01 24.11 -20.52
N LYS A 66 -32.79 23.10 -20.92
CA LYS A 66 -33.42 23.08 -22.24
C LYS A 66 -34.24 24.36 -22.51
N ALA A 67 -34.93 24.85 -21.48
CA ALA A 67 -35.70 26.09 -21.55
C ALA A 67 -34.84 27.36 -21.72
N ASP A 68 -33.56 27.32 -21.32
CA ASP A 68 -32.61 28.41 -21.55
C ASP A 68 -32.03 28.34 -22.96
N LEU A 69 -31.75 27.14 -23.46
CA LEU A 69 -31.26 26.91 -24.82
C LEU A 69 -32.32 27.28 -25.88
N ASP A 70 -33.58 26.93 -25.65
CA ASP A 70 -34.69 27.23 -26.56
C ASP A 70 -34.98 28.75 -26.70
N LYS A 71 -34.46 29.58 -25.78
CA LYS A 71 -34.56 31.04 -25.80
C LYS A 71 -33.37 31.72 -26.50
N MET A 72 -32.34 30.98 -26.86
CA MET A 72 -31.10 31.52 -27.45
C MET A 72 -31.22 31.63 -28.96
N SER A 73 -30.52 32.62 -29.50
CA SER A 73 -30.34 32.73 -30.95
C SER A 73 -29.44 31.58 -31.47
N ASN A 74 -29.55 31.27 -32.76
CA ASN A 74 -28.71 30.24 -33.39
C ASN A 74 -27.20 30.53 -33.20
N GLN A 75 -26.79 31.80 -33.24
CA GLN A 75 -25.40 32.20 -33.03
C GLN A 75 -24.94 31.96 -31.58
N GLU A 76 -25.79 32.23 -30.58
CA GLU A 76 -25.47 31.92 -29.18
C GLU A 76 -25.44 30.42 -28.89
N LEU A 77 -26.25 29.62 -29.62
CA LEU A 77 -26.21 28.15 -29.54
C LEU A 77 -24.92 27.59 -30.15
N GLU A 78 -24.47 28.16 -31.26
CA GLU A 78 -23.20 27.83 -31.92
C GLU A 78 -22.00 28.12 -31.00
N ASP A 79 -21.94 29.33 -30.42
CA ASP A 79 -20.89 29.71 -29.48
C ASP A 79 -20.92 28.84 -28.21
N TYR A 80 -22.11 28.57 -27.67
CA TYR A 80 -22.25 27.68 -26.51
C TYR A 80 -21.77 26.25 -26.81
N ALA A 81 -22.08 25.70 -27.98
CA ALA A 81 -21.64 24.36 -28.36
C ALA A 81 -20.10 24.28 -28.47
N VAL A 82 -19.49 25.31 -29.05
CA VAL A 82 -18.03 25.44 -29.14
C VAL A 82 -17.41 25.56 -27.75
N ASP A 83 -17.92 26.44 -26.89
CA ASP A 83 -17.40 26.63 -25.54
C ASP A 83 -17.51 25.34 -24.71
N GLN A 84 -18.65 24.64 -24.79
CA GLN A 84 -18.83 23.35 -24.11
C GLN A 84 -17.87 22.28 -24.61
N ALA A 85 -17.64 22.21 -25.93
CA ALA A 85 -16.66 21.29 -26.49
C ALA A 85 -15.25 21.62 -26.00
N GLN A 86 -14.86 22.90 -26.00
CA GLN A 86 -13.54 23.32 -25.52
C GLN A 86 -13.33 23.03 -24.02
N GLU A 87 -14.35 23.26 -23.18
CA GLU A 87 -14.26 22.93 -21.76
C GLU A 87 -14.17 21.42 -21.52
N THR A 88 -14.88 20.62 -22.32
CA THR A 88 -14.76 19.15 -22.27
C THR A 88 -13.37 18.70 -22.66
N THR A 89 -12.80 19.24 -23.74
CA THR A 89 -11.41 18.98 -24.15
C THR A 89 -10.43 19.32 -23.02
N LYS A 90 -10.58 20.47 -22.35
CA LYS A 90 -9.73 20.85 -21.22
C LYS A 90 -9.84 19.87 -20.05
N SER A 91 -11.06 19.42 -19.75
CA SER A 91 -11.31 18.45 -18.68
C SER A 91 -10.61 17.11 -18.95
N VAL A 92 -10.76 16.57 -20.17
CA VAL A 92 -10.10 15.31 -20.58
C VAL A 92 -8.58 15.44 -20.52
N ASN A 93 -8.02 16.54 -21.03
CA ASN A 93 -6.58 16.78 -20.95
C ASN A 93 -6.07 16.90 -19.50
N ASN A 94 -6.86 17.47 -18.60
CA ASN A 94 -6.52 17.52 -17.18
C ASN A 94 -6.53 16.11 -16.56
N ALA A 95 -7.53 15.28 -16.90
CA ALA A 95 -7.58 13.89 -16.44
C ALA A 95 -6.38 13.07 -16.96
N LEU A 96 -6.01 13.25 -18.23
CA LEU A 96 -4.82 12.62 -18.82
C LEU A 96 -3.55 13.00 -18.06
N LYS A 97 -3.35 14.29 -17.79
CA LYS A 97 -2.19 14.76 -17.01
C LYS A 97 -2.12 14.10 -15.63
N ILE A 98 -3.25 14.05 -14.91
CA ILE A 98 -3.31 13.41 -13.60
C ILE A 98 -2.97 11.91 -13.72
N ALA A 99 -3.51 11.22 -14.72
CA ALA A 99 -3.22 9.81 -14.93
C ALA A 99 -1.74 9.55 -15.23
N GLU A 100 -1.09 10.42 -16.02
CA GLU A 100 0.35 10.34 -16.29
C GLU A 100 1.19 10.58 -15.03
N ASP A 101 0.81 11.55 -14.19
CA ASP A 101 1.46 11.81 -12.92
C ASP A 101 1.36 10.58 -11.99
N ILE A 102 0.17 9.97 -11.88
CA ILE A 102 -0.05 8.73 -11.13
C ILE A 102 0.81 7.59 -11.70
N ARG A 103 0.90 7.48 -13.04
CA ARG A 103 1.72 6.44 -13.69
C ARG A 103 3.20 6.57 -13.29
N SER A 104 3.73 7.79 -13.30
CA SER A 104 5.10 8.06 -12.85
C SER A 104 5.34 7.66 -11.39
N ASP A 105 4.41 8.00 -10.50
CA ASP A 105 4.55 7.68 -9.08
C ASP A 105 4.34 6.19 -8.78
N ALA A 106 3.45 5.52 -9.53
CA ALA A 106 3.29 4.07 -9.48
C ALA A 106 4.58 3.34 -9.88
N SER A 107 5.30 3.81 -10.92
CA SER A 107 6.60 3.23 -11.29
C SER A 107 7.64 3.35 -10.17
N LYS A 108 7.75 4.51 -9.51
CA LYS A 108 8.66 4.68 -8.35
C LYS A 108 8.27 3.78 -7.18
N THR A 109 6.97 3.57 -7.00
CA THR A 109 6.44 2.70 -5.96
C THR A 109 6.80 1.24 -6.23
N LEU A 110 6.67 0.78 -7.48
CA LEU A 110 7.12 -0.55 -7.91
C LEU A 110 8.62 -0.77 -7.68
N ASP A 111 9.46 0.19 -8.06
CA ASP A 111 10.91 0.13 -7.81
C ASP A 111 11.21 -0.02 -6.31
N THR A 112 10.47 0.71 -5.48
CA THR A 112 10.59 0.66 -4.03
C THR A 112 10.13 -0.70 -3.49
N LEU A 113 9.01 -1.23 -3.97
CA LEU A 113 8.51 -2.55 -3.57
C LEU A 113 9.52 -3.64 -3.93
N HIS A 114 10.06 -3.66 -5.14
CA HIS A 114 11.10 -4.61 -5.51
C HIS A 114 12.33 -4.50 -4.59
N ALA A 115 12.79 -3.28 -4.31
CA ALA A 115 13.92 -3.07 -3.40
C ALA A 115 13.63 -3.57 -1.96
N GLN A 116 12.39 -3.43 -1.48
CA GLN A 116 11.94 -3.96 -0.19
C GLN A 116 11.87 -5.50 -0.20
N GLY A 117 11.35 -6.10 -1.27
CA GLY A 117 11.32 -7.55 -1.45
C GLY A 117 12.72 -8.16 -1.38
N GLU A 118 13.70 -7.53 -2.02
CA GLU A 118 15.11 -7.93 -1.94
C GLU A 118 15.72 -7.74 -0.54
N GLN A 119 15.28 -6.73 0.22
CA GLN A 119 15.69 -6.59 1.62
C GLN A 119 15.14 -7.72 2.49
N ILE A 120 13.88 -8.12 2.29
CA ILE A 120 13.27 -9.25 3.00
C ILE A 120 14.03 -10.54 2.67
N HIS A 121 14.35 -10.76 1.39
CA HIS A 121 15.15 -11.90 0.93
C HIS A 121 16.52 -11.98 1.64
N ARG A 122 17.27 -10.87 1.66
CA ARG A 122 18.56 -10.81 2.38
C ARG A 122 18.41 -11.03 3.89
N THR A 123 17.28 -10.63 4.47
CA THR A 123 17.03 -10.81 5.91
C THR A 123 16.79 -12.28 6.23
N HIS A 124 16.06 -12.99 5.37
CA HIS A 124 15.92 -14.44 5.42
C HIS A 124 17.26 -15.18 5.30
N GLU A 125 18.13 -14.78 4.38
CA GLU A 125 19.48 -15.36 4.26
C GLU A 125 20.28 -15.21 5.56
N LYS A 126 20.23 -14.02 6.17
CA LYS A 126 20.88 -13.77 7.47
C LYS A 126 20.25 -14.59 8.60
N ALA A 127 18.94 -14.80 8.60
CA ALA A 127 18.28 -15.66 9.58
C ALA A 127 18.78 -17.11 9.46
N ALA A 128 18.89 -17.64 8.25
CA ALA A 128 19.44 -18.96 7.99
C ALA A 128 20.93 -19.06 8.37
N GLU A 129 21.73 -18.02 8.13
CA GLU A 129 23.13 -17.96 8.58
C GLU A 129 23.22 -17.98 10.12
N MET A 130 22.41 -17.17 10.80
CA MET A 130 22.33 -17.16 12.26
C MET A 130 21.92 -18.54 12.80
N ASP A 131 20.99 -19.25 12.16
CA ASP A 131 20.61 -20.60 12.55
C ASP A 131 21.80 -21.57 12.52
N LYS A 132 22.59 -21.50 11.46
CA LYS A 132 23.77 -22.34 11.26
C LYS A 132 24.84 -22.06 12.31
N ASP A 133 25.09 -20.79 12.58
CA ASP A 133 26.08 -20.37 13.58
C ASP A 133 25.62 -20.68 15.00
N LEU A 134 24.33 -20.46 15.29
CA LEU A 134 23.74 -20.87 16.55
C LEU A 134 23.83 -22.39 16.73
N SER A 135 23.53 -23.17 15.69
CA SER A 135 23.68 -24.63 15.71
C SER A 135 25.12 -25.09 16.00
N ARG A 136 26.13 -24.37 15.52
CA ARG A 136 27.54 -24.64 15.85
C ARG A 136 27.86 -24.26 17.29
N GLY A 137 27.42 -23.08 17.73
CA GLY A 137 27.59 -22.60 19.11
C GLY A 137 26.93 -23.53 20.13
N GLU A 138 25.73 -24.02 19.85
CA GLU A 138 25.01 -24.97 20.69
C GLU A 138 25.76 -26.30 20.85
N LYS A 139 26.39 -26.81 19.79
CA LYS A 139 27.25 -28.02 19.88
C LYS A 139 28.46 -27.78 20.79
N ILE A 140 29.10 -26.62 20.66
CA ILE A 140 30.22 -26.23 21.52
C ILE A 140 29.75 -26.15 22.98
N LEU A 141 28.66 -25.42 23.26
CA LEU A 141 28.07 -25.31 24.61
C LEU A 141 27.62 -26.66 25.21
N GLY A 142 27.19 -27.59 24.36
CA GLY A 142 26.91 -28.97 24.75
C GLY A 142 28.16 -29.70 25.25
N ASN A 143 29.29 -29.50 24.57
CA ASN A 143 30.58 -30.15 24.86
C ASN A 143 31.39 -29.48 26.00
N LEU A 144 31.15 -28.20 26.30
CA LEU A 144 31.81 -27.48 27.41
C LEU A 144 31.35 -27.92 28.80
N GLY A 145 30.36 -28.80 28.89
CA GLY A 145 30.02 -29.43 30.15
C GLY A 145 31.11 -30.38 30.62
N GLY A 146 31.69 -30.15 31.81
CA GLY A 146 32.59 -31.12 32.43
C GLY A 146 31.92 -32.47 32.70
N ILE A 147 32.72 -33.51 32.99
CA ILE A 147 32.32 -34.91 33.24
C ILE A 147 31.21 -35.13 34.30
N PHE A 148 30.86 -34.10 35.08
CA PHE A 148 29.78 -34.12 36.08
C PHE A 148 28.61 -33.17 35.77
N SER A 149 28.58 -32.56 34.59
CA SER A 149 27.48 -31.67 34.17
C SER A 149 26.66 -32.34 33.08
N MET A 150 25.33 -32.32 33.23
CA MET A 150 24.43 -32.83 32.19
C MET A 150 24.76 -32.17 30.84
N THR A 151 24.89 -33.01 29.81
CA THR A 151 25.03 -32.59 28.41
C THR A 151 23.75 -31.85 28.02
N TRP A 152 23.86 -30.57 27.72
CA TRP A 152 22.72 -29.76 27.30
C TRP A 152 22.47 -30.01 25.82
N LYS A 153 21.22 -30.34 25.47
CA LYS A 153 20.77 -30.44 24.08
C LYS A 153 19.80 -29.29 23.80
N PRO A 154 20.03 -28.48 22.76
CA PRO A 154 19.07 -27.45 22.36
C PRO A 154 17.75 -28.09 21.94
N LYS A 155 16.64 -27.42 22.23
CA LYS A 155 15.35 -27.74 21.62
C LYS A 155 15.32 -27.02 20.29
N LYS A 156 15.15 -27.77 19.20
CA LYS A 156 14.94 -27.23 17.86
C LYS A 156 13.49 -27.56 17.48
N GLY A 157 12.69 -26.53 17.27
CA GLY A 157 11.28 -26.65 16.84
C GLY A 157 11.19 -26.74 15.32
N LYS A 158 11.39 -25.60 14.65
CA LYS A 158 11.33 -25.45 13.19
C LYS A 158 12.75 -25.41 12.59
N GLU A 159 12.91 -25.96 11.39
CA GLU A 159 14.13 -25.76 10.59
C GLU A 159 13.99 -24.46 9.80
N ILE A 160 15.00 -23.59 9.92
CA ILE A 160 15.04 -22.29 9.25
C ILE A 160 15.64 -22.53 7.87
N THR A 161 14.78 -22.62 6.87
CA THR A 161 15.12 -23.00 5.49
C THR A 161 15.75 -21.84 4.72
N GLY A 162 15.58 -20.59 5.19
CA GLY A 162 15.96 -19.38 4.46
C GLY A 162 14.88 -18.97 3.46
N PRO A 163 15.18 -18.03 2.54
CA PRO A 163 14.15 -17.46 1.69
C PRO A 163 13.58 -18.53 0.75
N GLU A 164 12.26 -18.56 0.60
CA GLU A 164 11.62 -19.46 -0.36
C GLU A 164 12.22 -19.21 -1.76
N PRO A 165 12.58 -20.28 -2.51
CA PRO A 165 12.98 -20.13 -3.89
C PRO A 165 11.92 -19.30 -4.61
N LEU A 166 12.34 -18.22 -5.26
CA LEU A 166 11.51 -17.48 -6.19
C LEU A 166 10.93 -18.49 -7.19
N GLU A 167 9.67 -18.89 -7.00
CA GLU A 167 8.91 -19.52 -8.08
C GLU A 167 8.75 -18.44 -9.15
N HIS A 168 9.72 -18.43 -10.06
CA HIS A 168 9.62 -17.70 -11.30
C HIS A 168 8.37 -18.19 -12.02
N HIS A 169 7.27 -17.46 -11.89
CA HIS A 169 6.12 -17.53 -12.78
C HIS A 169 6.52 -16.97 -14.17
N ASP A 170 7.59 -17.51 -14.75
CA ASP A 170 8.22 -17.11 -16.02
C ASP A 170 7.45 -17.63 -17.25
N LYS A 171 6.12 -17.66 -17.18
CA LYS A 171 5.28 -18.28 -18.23
C LYS A 171 4.17 -17.42 -18.81
N HIS A 172 4.12 -16.12 -18.52
CA HIS A 172 3.16 -15.25 -19.22
C HIS A 172 3.74 -13.97 -19.84
N ASP A 173 5.01 -13.64 -19.65
CA ASP A 173 5.53 -12.33 -20.07
C ASP A 173 6.27 -12.31 -21.43
N LYS A 174 5.94 -13.23 -22.34
CA LYS A 174 6.51 -13.25 -23.71
C LYS A 174 5.52 -12.95 -24.82
N HIS A 175 4.23 -12.78 -24.54
CA HIS A 175 3.22 -12.58 -25.60
C HIS A 175 2.57 -11.20 -25.67
N HIS A 176 2.92 -10.25 -24.79
CA HIS A 176 2.25 -8.94 -24.79
C HIS A 176 2.61 -8.01 -25.96
N LYS A 177 3.66 -8.28 -26.75
CA LYS A 177 3.91 -7.50 -27.98
C LYS A 177 3.04 -7.95 -29.15
N GLU A 178 2.93 -9.25 -29.39
CA GLU A 178 2.19 -9.78 -30.55
C GLU A 178 0.67 -9.72 -30.34
N ASP A 179 0.20 -9.87 -29.10
CA ASP A 179 -1.24 -9.75 -28.79
C ASP A 179 -1.72 -8.28 -28.79
N ARG A 180 -0.85 -7.31 -28.48
CA ARG A 180 -1.14 -5.87 -28.72
C ARG A 180 -1.29 -5.55 -30.20
N GLU A 181 -0.48 -6.16 -31.06
CA GLU A 181 -0.57 -5.97 -32.52
C GLU A 181 -1.83 -6.62 -33.11
N LYS A 182 -2.24 -7.80 -32.61
CA LYS A 182 -3.50 -8.46 -32.99
C LYS A 182 -4.76 -7.77 -32.47
N LEU A 183 -4.66 -7.02 -31.38
CA LEU A 183 -5.73 -6.16 -30.85
C LEU A 183 -5.75 -4.75 -31.46
N GLY A 184 -4.80 -4.42 -32.34
CA GLY A 184 -4.75 -3.13 -33.04
C GLY A 184 -4.11 -1.98 -32.26
N LEU A 185 -3.41 -2.25 -31.15
CA LEU A 185 -2.80 -1.26 -30.24
C LEU A 185 -1.33 -0.90 -30.59
N ALA A 186 -0.92 -1.03 -31.85
CA ALA A 186 0.38 -0.51 -32.26
C ALA A 186 0.40 1.03 -32.15
N PRO A 187 1.50 1.65 -31.67
CA PRO A 187 1.60 3.12 -31.63
C PRO A 187 1.51 3.62 -33.06
N LYS A 188 0.35 4.21 -33.41
CA LYS A 188 0.17 4.83 -34.72
C LYS A 188 1.18 5.96 -34.82
N GLY A 189 2.17 5.77 -35.69
CA GLY A 189 3.15 6.79 -36.02
C GLY A 189 2.44 8.11 -36.28
N LYS A 190 2.87 9.15 -35.55
CA LYS A 190 2.47 10.55 -35.70
C LYS A 190 2.35 10.88 -37.18
N LYS A 191 1.12 10.91 -37.70
CA LYS A 191 0.84 11.56 -38.97
C LYS A 191 0.87 13.05 -38.68
N GLY A 192 1.91 13.71 -39.16
CA GLY A 192 2.08 15.15 -39.05
C GLY A 192 0.78 15.87 -39.40
N ALA A 193 0.31 16.71 -38.49
CA ALA A 193 -0.82 17.59 -38.68
C ALA A 193 -0.51 18.49 -39.89
N LYS A 194 -1.08 18.14 -41.05
CA LYS A 194 -1.20 19.08 -42.16
C LYS A 194 -2.23 20.11 -41.73
N GLY A 195 -1.78 21.35 -41.56
CA GLY A 195 -2.62 22.50 -41.25
C GLY A 195 -3.76 22.61 -42.26
N GLY A 196 -4.95 22.21 -41.83
CA GLY A 196 -6.20 22.47 -42.53
C GLY A 196 -6.64 23.93 -42.34
N PRO A 197 -7.54 24.44 -43.19
CA PRO A 197 -8.04 25.80 -43.08
C PRO A 197 -8.71 26.00 -41.73
N GLN A 198 -8.55 27.19 -41.13
CA GLN A 198 -9.25 27.53 -39.89
C GLN A 198 -10.76 27.30 -40.07
N PRO A 199 -11.43 26.61 -39.12
CA PRO A 199 -12.85 26.36 -39.20
C PRO A 199 -13.59 27.69 -39.13
N LYS A 200 -14.28 28.03 -40.21
CA LYS A 200 -15.08 29.27 -40.31
C LYS A 200 -16.50 29.10 -39.75
N ASP A 201 -16.86 27.88 -39.40
CA ASP A 201 -18.19 27.45 -38.98
C ASP A 201 -18.10 26.75 -37.61
N ALA A 202 -19.03 27.06 -36.70
CA ALA A 202 -19.02 26.57 -35.33
C ALA A 202 -19.08 25.03 -35.27
N MET A 203 -19.81 24.42 -36.19
CA MET A 203 -19.86 22.96 -36.31
C MET A 203 -18.49 22.33 -36.61
N GLN A 204 -17.70 22.94 -37.48
CA GLN A 204 -16.35 22.45 -37.77
C GLN A 204 -15.41 22.60 -36.57
N LYS A 205 -15.57 23.66 -35.78
CA LYS A 205 -14.78 23.88 -34.56
C LYS A 205 -15.14 22.84 -33.49
N VAL A 206 -16.42 22.53 -33.31
CA VAL A 206 -16.88 21.44 -32.42
C VAL A 206 -16.33 20.10 -32.89
N GLU A 207 -16.36 19.81 -34.18
CA GLU A 207 -15.83 18.55 -34.73
C GLU A 207 -14.32 18.39 -34.49
N LEU A 208 -13.56 19.47 -34.64
CA LEU A 208 -12.13 19.47 -34.32
C LEU A 208 -11.88 19.24 -32.82
N GLU A 209 -12.65 19.88 -31.95
CA GLU A 209 -12.56 19.65 -30.50
C GLU A 209 -12.95 18.21 -30.13
N LYS A 210 -13.94 17.61 -30.79
CA LYS A 210 -14.28 16.19 -30.62
C LYS A 210 -13.12 15.28 -31.01
N GLN A 211 -12.47 15.53 -32.15
CA GLN A 211 -11.30 14.74 -32.55
C GLN A 211 -10.18 14.79 -31.51
N LYS A 212 -9.94 15.97 -30.91
CA LYS A 212 -8.98 16.11 -29.81
C LYS A 212 -9.43 15.38 -28.54
N GLN A 213 -10.72 15.40 -28.24
CA GLN A 213 -11.27 14.67 -27.11
C GLN A 213 -11.07 13.17 -27.30
N ASP A 214 -11.40 12.64 -28.48
CA ASP A 214 -11.22 11.23 -28.80
C ASP A 214 -9.74 10.82 -28.71
N GLU A 215 -8.81 11.61 -29.27
CA GLU A 215 -7.37 11.35 -29.15
C GLU A 215 -6.90 11.35 -27.69
N ALA A 216 -7.33 12.34 -26.89
CA ALA A 216 -6.95 12.41 -25.48
C ALA A 216 -7.60 11.30 -24.62
N LEU A 217 -8.78 10.81 -24.99
CA LEU A 217 -9.44 9.67 -24.35
C LEU A 217 -8.74 8.35 -24.69
N ASP A 218 -8.28 8.18 -25.93
CA ASP A 218 -7.46 7.03 -26.33
C ASP A 218 -6.14 7.00 -25.54
N ASP A 219 -5.42 8.13 -25.46
CA ASP A 219 -4.19 8.25 -24.64
C ASP A 219 -4.48 7.97 -23.15
N LEU A 220 -5.59 8.47 -22.62
CA LEU A 220 -6.00 8.22 -21.25
C LEU A 220 -6.28 6.72 -21.01
N SER A 221 -6.93 6.05 -21.96
CA SER A 221 -7.19 4.61 -21.90
C SER A 221 -5.89 3.81 -21.87
N ASP A 222 -4.90 4.20 -22.67
CA ASP A 222 -3.58 3.56 -22.68
C ASP A 222 -2.87 3.70 -21.32
N VAL A 223 -2.86 4.92 -20.74
CA VAL A 223 -2.29 5.18 -19.41
C VAL A 223 -3.01 4.37 -18.33
N LEU A 224 -4.34 4.28 -18.38
CA LEU A 224 -5.12 3.46 -17.45
C LEU A 224 -4.81 1.95 -17.60
N GLY A 225 -4.51 1.51 -18.83
CA GLY A 225 -4.02 0.16 -19.10
C GLY A 225 -2.68 -0.11 -18.41
N ASP A 226 -1.72 0.81 -18.55
CA ASP A 226 -0.42 0.74 -17.86
C ASP A 226 -0.59 0.70 -16.33
N LEU A 227 -1.44 1.59 -15.79
CA LEU A 227 -1.74 1.66 -14.35
C LEU A 227 -2.34 0.37 -13.82
N LYS A 228 -3.21 -0.30 -14.60
CA LYS A 228 -3.77 -1.61 -14.23
C LYS A 228 -2.68 -2.69 -14.19
N GLY A 229 -1.78 -2.71 -15.18
CA GLY A 229 -0.64 -3.63 -15.20
C GLY A 229 0.22 -3.47 -13.95
N MET A 230 0.64 -2.24 -13.68
CA MET A 230 1.43 -1.91 -12.48
C MET A 230 0.69 -2.25 -11.18
N ALA A 231 -0.61 -1.99 -11.08
CA ALA A 231 -1.40 -2.36 -9.90
C ALA A 231 -1.44 -3.88 -9.67
N SER A 232 -1.53 -4.68 -10.74
CA SER A 232 -1.49 -6.14 -10.65
C SER A 232 -0.12 -6.65 -10.20
N GLU A 233 0.96 -6.06 -10.72
CA GLU A 233 2.35 -6.36 -10.32
C GLU A 233 2.58 -6.00 -8.85
N MET A 234 2.20 -4.78 -8.44
CA MET A 234 2.29 -4.33 -7.04
C MET A 234 1.52 -5.27 -6.11
N GLY A 235 0.31 -5.68 -6.48
CA GLY A 235 -0.48 -6.61 -5.68
C GLY A 235 0.20 -7.97 -5.51
N SER A 236 0.73 -8.52 -6.60
CA SER A 236 1.42 -9.82 -6.58
C SER A 236 2.72 -9.77 -5.76
N GLU A 237 3.49 -8.70 -5.87
CA GLU A 237 4.71 -8.51 -5.10
C GLU A 237 4.41 -8.28 -3.61
N LEU A 238 3.35 -7.54 -3.26
CA LEU A 238 2.90 -7.39 -1.87
C LEU A 238 2.45 -8.72 -1.26
N ASP A 239 1.66 -9.53 -1.98
CA ASP A 239 1.24 -10.84 -1.51
C ASP A 239 2.44 -11.77 -1.27
N ARG A 240 3.44 -11.70 -2.15
CA ARG A 240 4.69 -12.43 -2.00
C ARG A 240 5.48 -11.97 -0.78
N GLN A 241 5.65 -10.66 -0.60
CA GLN A 241 6.35 -10.09 0.54
C GLN A 241 5.66 -10.41 1.87
N ASN A 242 4.33 -10.37 1.92
CA ASN A 242 3.56 -10.72 3.11
C ASN A 242 3.85 -12.17 3.55
N LYS A 243 3.78 -13.13 2.63
CA LYS A 243 4.13 -14.53 2.93
C LYS A 243 5.58 -14.68 3.39
N ALA A 244 6.50 -13.97 2.74
CA ALA A 244 7.90 -13.98 3.15
C ALA A 244 8.08 -13.40 4.57
N LEU A 245 7.38 -12.33 4.92
CA LEU A 245 7.43 -11.75 6.27
C LEU A 245 6.85 -12.66 7.34
N ASP A 246 5.74 -13.36 7.05
CA ASP A 246 5.15 -14.34 7.97
C ASP A 246 6.16 -15.46 8.28
N ASN A 247 6.75 -16.04 7.23
CA ASN A 247 7.80 -17.06 7.37
C ASN A 247 9.02 -16.54 8.16
N LEU A 248 9.45 -15.30 7.89
CA LEU A 248 10.57 -14.67 8.60
C LEU A 248 10.25 -14.48 10.08
N GLY A 249 9.01 -14.09 10.41
CA GLY A 249 8.57 -13.90 11.78
C GLY A 249 8.70 -15.17 12.60
N GLU A 250 8.22 -16.29 12.08
CA GLU A 250 8.38 -17.60 12.71
C GLU A 250 9.84 -18.00 12.90
N ASP A 251 10.67 -17.76 11.89
CA ASP A 251 12.10 -18.11 11.93
C ASP A 251 12.85 -17.28 12.98
N VAL A 252 12.55 -15.98 13.07
CA VAL A 252 13.11 -15.07 14.07
C VAL A 252 12.67 -15.45 15.48
N ASP A 253 11.43 -15.88 15.68
CA ASP A 253 10.93 -16.34 16.98
C ASP A 253 11.65 -17.62 17.45
N GLU A 254 11.87 -18.58 16.55
CA GLU A 254 12.65 -19.78 16.85
C GLU A 254 14.11 -19.44 17.18
N LEU A 255 14.76 -18.57 16.39
CA LEU A 255 16.12 -18.09 16.70
C LEU A 255 16.18 -17.43 18.08
N ASN A 256 15.24 -16.55 18.39
CA ASN A 256 15.18 -15.84 19.67
C ASN A 256 15.06 -16.83 20.84
N SER A 257 14.17 -17.84 20.71
CA SER A 257 14.01 -18.91 21.70
C SER A 257 15.31 -19.70 21.92
N ARG A 258 15.98 -20.10 20.84
CA ARG A 258 17.22 -20.87 20.90
C ARG A 258 18.40 -20.06 21.44
N VAL A 259 18.54 -18.80 21.04
CA VAL A 259 19.55 -17.88 21.57
C VAL A 259 19.37 -17.68 23.08
N LYS A 260 18.14 -17.49 23.56
CA LYS A 260 17.84 -17.42 25.00
C LYS A 260 18.25 -18.71 25.72
N GLY A 261 17.97 -19.88 25.14
CA GLY A 261 18.40 -21.17 25.65
C GLY A 261 19.92 -21.31 25.75
N ALA A 262 20.65 -20.94 24.70
CA ALA A 262 22.11 -20.96 24.64
C ALA A 262 22.73 -19.98 25.68
N ASN A 263 22.16 -18.79 25.81
CA ASN A 263 22.61 -17.80 26.81
C ASN A 263 22.39 -18.31 28.24
N ALA A 264 21.21 -18.87 28.54
CA ALA A 264 20.93 -19.47 29.85
C ALA A 264 21.88 -20.62 30.18
N ARG A 265 22.23 -21.47 29.19
CA ARG A 265 23.25 -22.51 29.37
C ARG A 265 24.62 -21.92 29.64
N THR A 266 25.01 -20.89 28.90
CA THR A 266 26.31 -20.21 29.08
C THR A 266 26.46 -19.64 30.48
N ARG A 267 25.44 -18.94 31.00
CA ARG A 267 25.44 -18.44 32.39
C ARG A 267 25.64 -19.55 33.42
N LYS A 268 24.91 -20.66 33.29
CA LYS A 268 25.09 -21.83 34.18
C LYS A 268 26.48 -22.46 34.12
N LEU A 269 27.22 -22.30 33.02
CA LEU A 269 28.59 -22.76 32.91
C LEU A 269 29.59 -21.78 33.55
N LEU A 270 29.27 -20.48 33.56
CA LEU A 270 30.06 -19.42 34.20
C LEU A 270 29.83 -19.34 35.71
N ASP A 271 28.65 -19.69 36.20
CA ASP A 271 28.30 -19.72 37.63
C ASP A 271 28.93 -20.93 38.38
N LYS A 272 29.88 -21.65 37.76
CA LYS A 272 30.61 -22.79 38.30
C LYS A 272 32.09 -22.47 38.47
#